data_AF-A0AAQ4QN76-F1
#
_entry.id   AF-A0AAQ4QN76-F1
#
_cell.length_a   1.000
_cell.length_b   1.000
_cell.length_c   1.000
_cell.angle_alpha   90.00
_cell.angle_beta   90.00
_cell.angle_gamma   90.00
#
_symmetry.space_group_name_H-M   'P 1'
#
loop_
_entity.id
_entity.type
_entity.pdbx_description
1 polymer ?
#
loop_
_entity_poly.entity_id
_entity_poly.type
_entity_poly.pdbx_seq_one_letter_code
_entity_poly.pdbx_strand_id
1 'polypeptide(L)'
;RFINSTRDLTSSRLPLLAPPPRVIKQSWRTTKRQYQTQLNNPHRKALIEDPALTRWVFARANPYATFRPTFKTSLLGAMFGILPLFGLYYIFKTDRDRKEEQIKAGTMDRRFGLSS
;
A
#
# COMPACT_ATOMS: atom_id res chain seq x y z
N ARG A 1 -39.75 -15.07 -32.51
CA ARG A 1 -40.20 -15.64 -31.22
C ARG A 1 -39.00 -16.38 -30.63
N PHE A 2 -38.39 -15.78 -29.60
CA PHE A 2 -37.45 -16.37 -28.63
C PHE A 2 -36.37 -17.35 -29.11
N ILE A 3 -35.23 -16.83 -29.55
CA ILE A 3 -33.95 -17.54 -29.40
C ILE A 3 -32.90 -16.49 -29.03
N ASN A 4 -32.14 -16.74 -27.96
CA ASN A 4 -31.04 -15.92 -27.37
C ASN A 4 -31.36 -15.14 -26.08
N SER A 5 -31.99 -15.78 -25.09
CA SER A 5 -32.19 -15.19 -23.75
C SER A 5 -31.80 -16.14 -22.60
N THR A 6 -30.63 -16.80 -22.66
CA THR A 6 -30.20 -17.71 -21.57
C THR A 6 -28.69 -17.80 -21.34
N ARG A 7 -27.87 -16.83 -21.75
CA ARG A 7 -26.40 -16.90 -21.50
C ARG A 7 -25.91 -16.19 -20.24
N ASP A 8 -26.78 -15.59 -19.44
CA ASP A 8 -26.33 -14.68 -18.37
C ASP A 8 -26.65 -15.15 -16.93
N LEU A 9 -26.99 -16.43 -16.71
CA LEU A 9 -27.36 -16.91 -15.37
C LEU A 9 -26.41 -17.97 -14.76
N THR A 10 -25.30 -18.28 -15.41
CA THR A 10 -24.28 -19.22 -14.89
C THR A 10 -22.97 -18.51 -14.55
N SER A 11 -23.02 -17.45 -13.75
CA SER A 11 -21.80 -16.81 -13.22
C SER A 11 -21.97 -16.47 -11.74
N SER A 12 -22.47 -17.41 -10.96
CA SER A 12 -22.61 -17.25 -9.50
C SER A 12 -22.08 -18.43 -8.69
N ARG A 13 -21.42 -19.42 -9.30
CA ARG A 13 -20.72 -20.49 -8.57
C ARG A 13 -19.44 -20.92 -9.28
N LEU A 14 -18.40 -21.12 -8.45
CA LEU A 14 -17.06 -21.65 -8.72
C LEU A 14 -15.95 -20.60 -8.95
N PRO A 15 -15.23 -20.18 -7.90
CA PRO A 15 -13.83 -19.79 -8.04
C PRO A 15 -12.98 -21.07 -8.04
N LEU A 16 -12.10 -21.25 -9.03
CA LEU A 16 -10.78 -21.92 -8.98
C LEU A 16 -10.25 -22.41 -10.34
N LEU A 17 -11.02 -22.32 -11.42
CA LEU A 17 -10.50 -22.57 -12.77
C LEU A 17 -10.31 -21.24 -13.50
N ALA A 18 -9.06 -20.91 -13.86
CA ALA A 18 -8.77 -19.71 -14.64
C ALA A 18 -9.60 -19.70 -15.94
N PRO A 19 -10.17 -18.55 -16.33
CA PRO A 19 -10.96 -18.48 -17.56
C PRO A 19 -10.09 -18.87 -18.76
N PRO A 20 -10.67 -19.54 -19.77
CA PRO A 20 -9.90 -19.96 -20.93
C PRO A 20 -9.29 -18.74 -21.66
N PRO A 21 -8.11 -18.88 -22.29
CA PRO A 21 -7.34 -17.75 -22.84
C PRO A 21 -8.11 -16.94 -23.89
N ARG A 22 -9.12 -17.55 -24.54
CA ARG A 22 -10.00 -16.89 -25.50
C ARG A 22 -10.87 -15.82 -24.84
N VAL A 23 -11.37 -16.07 -23.64
CA VAL A 23 -12.24 -15.15 -22.88
C VAL A 23 -11.43 -13.95 -22.39
N ILE A 24 -10.21 -14.18 -21.89
CA ILE A 24 -9.28 -13.12 -21.48
C ILE A 24 -8.96 -12.19 -22.66
N LYS A 25 -8.63 -12.77 -23.83
CA LYS A 25 -8.31 -12.01 -25.04
C LYS A 25 -9.51 -11.17 -25.52
N GLN A 26 -10.73 -11.68 -25.40
CA GLN A 26 -11.95 -10.93 -25.74
C GLN A 26 -12.21 -9.79 -24.75
N SER A 27 -12.07 -10.04 -23.44
CA SER A 27 -12.23 -9.02 -22.40
C SER A 27 -11.22 -7.87 -22.57
N TRP A 28 -9.94 -8.19 -22.76
CA TRP A 28 -8.90 -7.19 -23.03
C TRP A 28 -9.19 -6.34 -24.27
N ARG A 29 -9.68 -6.98 -25.36
CA ARG A 29 -10.07 -6.26 -26.59
C ARG A 29 -11.19 -5.25 -26.31
N THR A 30 -12.18 -5.62 -25.52
CA THR A 30 -13.29 -4.74 -25.15
C THR A 30 -12.80 -3.54 -24.34
N THR A 31 -11.99 -3.75 -23.30
CA THR A 31 -11.44 -2.67 -22.47
C THR A 31 -10.53 -1.75 -23.28
N LYS A 32 -9.66 -2.31 -24.12
CA LYS A 32 -8.77 -1.53 -25.00
C LYS A 32 -9.57 -0.65 -25.97
N ARG A 33 -10.63 -1.21 -26.57
CA ARG A 33 -11.50 -0.46 -27.50
C ARG A 33 -12.21 0.69 -26.78
N GLN A 34 -12.77 0.43 -25.60
CA GLN A 34 -13.43 1.46 -24.79
C GLN A 34 -12.48 2.62 -24.46
N TYR A 35 -11.24 2.30 -24.05
CA TYR A 35 -10.22 3.30 -23.78
C TYR A 35 -9.87 4.13 -25.02
N GLN A 36 -9.65 3.49 -26.18
CA GLN A 36 -9.33 4.18 -27.43
C GLN A 36 -10.44 5.12 -27.92
N THR A 37 -11.71 4.71 -27.79
CA THR A 37 -12.86 5.57 -28.17
C THR A 37 -12.91 6.85 -27.32
N GLN A 38 -12.62 6.73 -26.01
CA GLN A 38 -12.59 7.89 -25.12
C GLN A 38 -11.40 8.80 -25.42
N LEU A 39 -10.25 8.23 -25.77
CA LEU A 39 -9.04 8.98 -26.10
C LEU A 39 -9.17 9.75 -27.41
N ASN A 40 -9.82 9.16 -28.42
CA ASN A 40 -9.94 9.73 -29.76
C ASN A 40 -11.07 10.76 -29.92
N ASN A 41 -11.78 11.14 -28.85
CA ASN A 41 -12.84 12.13 -28.91
C ASN A 41 -12.27 13.57 -28.93
N PRO A 42 -12.49 14.37 -29.99
CA PRO A 42 -11.92 15.71 -30.12
C PRO A 42 -12.52 16.74 -29.14
N HIS A 43 -13.69 16.47 -28.57
CA HIS A 43 -14.34 17.35 -27.58
C HIS A 43 -13.91 17.06 -26.13
N ARG A 44 -12.92 16.18 -25.93
CA ARG A 44 -12.46 15.79 -24.60
C ARG A 44 -11.72 16.94 -23.92
N LYS A 45 -12.25 17.40 -22.78
CA LYS A 45 -11.63 18.45 -21.92
C LYS A 45 -11.08 17.92 -20.58
N ALA A 46 -11.44 16.71 -20.16
CA ALA A 46 -11.10 16.15 -18.84
C ALA A 46 -10.15 14.94 -18.90
N LEU A 47 -9.58 14.58 -17.75
CA LEU A 47 -8.81 13.35 -17.57
C LEU A 47 -9.73 12.13 -17.70
N ILE A 48 -9.28 11.07 -18.38
CA ILE A 48 -10.02 9.80 -18.48
C ILE A 48 -9.85 9.07 -17.15
N GLU A 49 -10.94 8.80 -16.46
CA GLU A 49 -10.93 8.02 -15.23
C GLU A 49 -10.77 6.54 -15.55
N ASP A 50 -9.68 5.93 -15.05
CA ASP A 50 -9.52 4.49 -15.10
C ASP A 50 -10.15 3.87 -13.85
N PRO A 51 -11.25 3.11 -13.97
CA PRO A 51 -11.87 2.45 -12.83
C PRO A 51 -10.93 1.46 -12.14
N ALA A 52 -9.92 0.91 -12.84
CA ALA A 52 -8.92 0.03 -12.22
C ALA A 52 -8.02 0.82 -11.27
N LEU A 53 -7.53 2.00 -11.69
CA LEU A 53 -6.74 2.89 -10.85
C LEU A 53 -7.55 3.37 -9.65
N THR A 54 -8.79 3.81 -9.85
CA THR A 54 -9.67 4.27 -8.76
C THR A 54 -9.89 3.17 -7.73
N ARG A 55 -10.14 1.92 -8.16
CA ARG A 55 -10.27 0.77 -7.26
C ARG A 55 -8.98 0.46 -6.51
N TRP A 56 -7.83 0.55 -7.18
CA TRP A 56 -6.53 0.33 -6.55
C TRP A 56 -6.22 1.38 -5.48
N VAL A 57 -6.42 2.66 -5.81
CA VAL A 57 -6.26 3.77 -4.86
C VAL A 57 -7.22 3.58 -3.69
N PHE A 58 -8.49 3.28 -3.95
CA PHE A 58 -9.48 3.02 -2.92
C PHE A 58 -9.08 1.86 -2.00
N ALA A 59 -8.63 0.73 -2.56
CA ALA A 59 -8.18 -0.42 -1.77
C ALA A 59 -6.97 -0.06 -0.89
N ARG A 60 -6.04 0.76 -1.39
CA ARG A 60 -4.87 1.22 -0.63
C ARG A 60 -5.23 2.24 0.45
N ALA A 61 -6.21 3.09 0.19
CA ALA A 61 -6.71 4.10 1.11
C ALA A 61 -7.56 3.50 2.25
N ASN A 62 -8.14 2.30 2.06
CA ASN A 62 -9.00 1.63 3.04
C ASN A 62 -8.37 0.34 3.60
N PRO A 63 -7.18 0.39 4.23
CA PRO A 63 -6.49 -0.80 4.73
C PRO A 63 -7.24 -1.47 5.90
N TYR A 64 -8.02 -0.70 6.67
CA TYR A 64 -8.72 -1.21 7.85
C TYR A 64 -10.00 -2.01 7.53
N ALA A 65 -10.58 -1.83 6.33
CA ALA A 65 -11.82 -2.53 5.95
C ALA A 65 -11.63 -4.05 5.84
N THR A 66 -10.42 -4.51 5.53
CA THR A 66 -10.06 -5.93 5.38
C THR A 66 -9.05 -6.40 6.42
N PHE A 67 -8.66 -5.53 7.36
CA PHE A 67 -7.71 -5.87 8.41
C PHE A 67 -8.34 -6.87 9.40
N ARG A 68 -7.59 -7.93 9.69
CA ARG A 68 -7.95 -8.92 10.71
C ARG A 68 -6.84 -8.98 11.74
N PRO A 69 -7.09 -8.65 13.02
CA PRO A 69 -6.10 -8.76 14.06
C PRO A 69 -5.83 -10.24 14.35
N THR A 70 -4.84 -10.80 13.67
CA THR A 70 -4.33 -12.15 13.91
C THR A 70 -3.05 -12.08 14.73
N PHE A 71 -2.67 -13.17 15.39
CA PHE A 71 -1.43 -13.20 16.18
C PHE A 71 -0.20 -12.79 15.35
N LYS A 72 -0.12 -13.25 14.10
CA LYS A 72 0.99 -12.92 13.18
C LYS A 72 1.04 -11.43 12.86
N THR A 73 -0.10 -10.81 12.53
CA THR A 73 -0.17 -9.39 12.18
C THR A 73 0.10 -8.50 13.40
N SER A 74 -0.38 -8.88 14.58
CA SER A 74 -0.14 -8.15 15.81
C SER A 74 1.33 -8.24 16.23
N LEU A 75 1.96 -9.41 16.12
CA LEU A 75 3.38 -9.58 16.43
C LEU A 75 4.27 -8.73 15.51
N LEU A 76 4.01 -8.74 14.20
CA LEU A 76 4.75 -7.90 13.25
C LEU A 76 4.55 -6.41 13.54
N GLY A 77 3.31 -5.97 13.79
CA GLY A 77 3.03 -4.58 14.16
C GLY A 77 3.74 -4.14 15.42
N ALA A 78 3.73 -4.98 16.47
CA ALA A 78 4.45 -4.72 17.71
C ALA A 78 5.97 -4.66 17.48
N MET A 79 6.52 -5.60 16.72
CA MET A 79 7.95 -5.64 16.42
C MET A 79 8.41 -4.37 15.70
N PHE A 80 7.73 -3.96 14.63
CA PHE A 80 8.10 -2.75 13.87
C PHE A 80 7.73 -1.44 14.57
N GLY A 81 6.73 -1.42 15.45
CA GLY A 81 6.39 -0.23 16.23
C GLY A 81 7.30 -0.02 17.44
N ILE A 82 7.63 -1.10 18.14
CA ILE A 82 8.29 -1.04 19.46
C ILE A 82 9.82 -1.11 19.31
N LEU A 83 10.35 -2.01 18.47
CA LEU A 83 11.81 -2.15 18.31
C LEU A 83 12.55 -0.84 17.96
N PRO A 84 12.11 0.00 17.01
CA PRO A 84 12.85 1.21 16.68
C PRO A 84 12.88 2.19 17.85
N LEU A 85 11.82 2.27 18.65
CA LEU A 85 11.77 3.12 19.83
C LEU A 85 12.75 2.65 20.90
N PHE A 86 12.81 1.34 21.16
CA PHE A 86 13.79 0.77 22.09
C PHE A 86 15.23 0.92 21.59
N GLY A 87 15.46 0.74 20.28
CA GLY A 87 16.78 0.94 19.68
C GLY A 87 17.27 2.37 19.83
N LEU A 88 16.43 3.36 19.50
CA LEU A 88 16.75 4.77 19.68
C LEU A 88 16.95 5.12 21.16
N TYR A 89 16.09 4.62 22.05
CA TYR A 89 16.24 4.83 23.49
C TYR A 89 17.59 4.33 23.98
N TYR A 90 18.00 3.12 23.59
CA TYR A 90 19.26 2.54 24.03
C TYR A 90 20.47 3.32 23.48
N ILE A 91 20.46 3.70 22.20
CA ILE A 91 21.53 4.49 21.58
C ILE A 91 21.66 5.85 22.27
N PHE A 92 20.54 6.57 22.45
CA PHE A 92 20.57 7.87 23.13
C PHE A 92 20.95 7.72 24.60
N LYS A 93 20.51 6.67 25.29
CA LYS A 93 20.84 6.45 26.69
C LYS A 93 22.35 6.21 26.87
N THR A 94 22.92 5.29 26.09
CA THR A 94 24.35 4.98 26.15
C THR A 94 25.24 6.16 25.74
N ASP A 95 24.85 6.94 24.73
CA ASP A 95 25.57 8.15 24.34
C ASP A 95 25.53 9.24 25.43
N ARG A 96 24.37 9.44 26.07
CA ARG A 96 24.23 10.41 27.17
C ARG A 96 25.04 10.00 28.39
N ASP A 97 24.94 8.75 28.82
CA ASP A 97 25.66 8.24 29.99
C ASP A 97 27.18 8.34 29.77
N ARG A 98 27.66 7.95 28.58
CA ARG A 98 29.08 8.09 28.20
C ARG A 98 29.53 9.56 28.23
N LYS A 99 28.73 10.49 27.70
CA LYS A 99 29.06 11.92 27.72
C LYS A 99 29.11 12.47 29.14
N GLU A 100 28.16 12.12 29.99
CA GLU A 100 28.13 12.54 31.39
C GLU A 100 29.34 12.01 32.18
N GLU A 101 29.72 10.75 31.96
CA GLU A 101 30.93 10.17 32.54
C GLU A 101 32.21 10.90 32.11
N GLN A 102 32.33 11.22 30.81
CA GLN A 102 33.49 11.96 30.29
C GLN A 102 33.58 13.39 30.84
N ILE A 103 32.44 14.03 31.10
CA ILE A 103 32.39 15.35 31.75
C ILE A 103 32.85 15.23 33.21
N LYS A 104 32.33 14.23 33.95
CA LYS A 104 32.71 13.99 35.35
C LYS A 104 34.20 13.65 35.52
N ALA A 105 34.75 12.86 34.60
CA ALA A 105 36.16 12.48 34.59
C ALA A 105 37.10 13.63 34.15
N GLY A 106 36.55 14.75 33.67
CA GLY A 106 37.35 15.88 33.16
C GLY A 106 38.09 15.59 31.84
N THR A 107 37.84 14.44 31.20
CA THR A 107 38.49 14.04 29.95
C THR A 107 37.83 14.66 28.70
N MET A 108 36.62 15.19 28.83
CA MET A 108 35.90 15.79 27.69
C MET A 108 36.44 17.19 27.36
N ASP A 109 37.17 17.33 26.25
CA ASP A 109 37.69 18.63 25.78
C ASP A 109 36.54 19.50 25.22
N ARG A 110 36.04 20.46 26.02
CA ARG A 110 34.99 21.43 25.65
C ARG A 110 35.57 22.84 25.52
N ARG A 111 36.31 23.12 24.46
CA ARG A 111 36.98 24.44 24.29
C ARG A 111 36.06 25.60 23.90
N PHE A 112 34.98 25.37 23.14
CA PHE A 112 34.22 26.46 22.48
C PHE A 112 32.69 26.39 22.66
N GLY A 113 32.18 25.69 23.68
CA GLY A 113 30.73 25.57 23.92
C GLY A 113 30.17 26.71 24.76
N LEU A 114 29.92 27.88 24.16
CA LEU A 114 29.38 29.08 24.85
C LEU A 114 27.91 29.39 24.53
N SER A 115 27.17 28.47 23.88
CA SER A 115 25.73 28.68 23.66
C SER A 115 24.94 28.30 24.91
N SER A 116 24.27 29.29 25.51
CA SER A 116 23.30 29.17 26.60
C SER A 116 22.07 28.36 26.23
#